data_AF-A0A3N8FS32-F1
#
_entry.id   AF-A0A3N8FS32-F1
#
_cell.length_a   1.000
_cell.length_b   1.000
_cell.length_c   1.000
_cell.angle_alpha   90.00
_cell.angle_beta   90.00
_cell.angle_gamma   90.00
#
_symmetry.space_group_name_H-M   'P 1'
#
loop_
_entity.id
_entity.type
_entity.pdbx_description
1 polymer ?
#
loop_
_entity_poly.entity_id
_entity_poly.type
_entity_poly.pdbx_seq_one_letter_code
_entity_poly.pdbx_strand_id
1 'polypeptide(L)'
;LADGLAENVEATVLTIASNYSHILAPATAYGKNIAPRIAAKLDVAQISEITAVVSADTFERPIYAGNAIATVQSSDPIKVITVRATGFDPVAAEGGSAAVEKIDAAADAGKSQFVSREVTKLDRPELTSASIIVSGGRGLGSGENYTKVLEPLADKLSAALGASRAAVDAGYVPNDYQVGQTGKIVAPQLYIAVGISGAIQHLAGMKDSKVIVSINKDPEAPIFSVADYGLVGDLNELVPALTASV
;
A
#
# COMPACT_ATOMS: atom_id res chain seq x y z
N LEU A 1 -5.84 -24.48 0.39
CA LEU A 1 -6.35 -23.08 0.44
C LEU A 1 -5.90 -22.31 1.69
N ALA A 2 -5.69 -22.96 2.85
CA ALA A 2 -5.34 -22.29 4.11
C ALA A 2 -4.22 -21.25 4.00
N ASP A 3 -3.15 -21.56 3.27
CA ASP A 3 -2.00 -20.65 3.11
C ASP A 3 -2.07 -19.76 1.87
N GLY A 4 -3.14 -19.86 1.07
CA GLY A 4 -3.37 -18.98 -0.07
C GLY A 4 -2.39 -19.19 -1.24
N LEU A 5 -1.91 -20.40 -1.49
CA LEU A 5 -1.06 -20.66 -2.65
C LEU A 5 -1.81 -20.37 -3.96
N ALA A 6 -1.16 -19.61 -4.85
CA ALA A 6 -1.82 -19.00 -6.00
C ALA A 6 -2.42 -20.05 -6.95
N GLU A 7 -1.76 -21.18 -7.15
CA GLU A 7 -2.23 -22.27 -8.00
C GLU A 7 -3.54 -22.88 -7.48
N ASN A 8 -3.61 -23.08 -6.16
CA ASN A 8 -4.76 -23.73 -5.52
C ASN A 8 -5.95 -22.77 -5.39
N VAL A 9 -5.67 -21.49 -5.14
CA VAL A 9 -6.69 -20.43 -5.11
C VAL A 9 -7.26 -20.20 -6.51
N GLU A 10 -6.40 -20.07 -7.53
CA GLU A 10 -6.81 -19.97 -8.94
C GLU A 10 -7.71 -21.16 -9.32
N ALA A 11 -7.23 -22.39 -9.12
CA ALA A 11 -8.00 -23.58 -9.50
C ALA A 11 -9.37 -23.64 -8.82
N THR A 12 -9.48 -23.19 -7.56
CA THR A 12 -10.76 -23.14 -6.84
C THR A 12 -11.65 -22.02 -7.38
N VAL A 13 -11.12 -20.82 -7.64
CA VAL A 13 -11.92 -19.71 -8.21
C VAL A 13 -12.49 -20.09 -9.57
N LEU A 14 -11.72 -20.80 -10.41
CA LEU A 14 -12.15 -21.21 -11.74
C LEU A 14 -13.35 -22.17 -11.73
N THR A 15 -13.62 -22.90 -10.63
CA THR A 15 -14.79 -23.80 -10.57
C THR A 15 -16.12 -23.05 -10.49
N ILE A 16 -16.09 -21.77 -10.09
CA ILE A 16 -17.27 -20.92 -9.93
C ILE A 16 -17.23 -19.65 -10.78
N ALA A 17 -16.10 -19.32 -11.41
CA ALA A 17 -15.90 -18.06 -12.11
C ALA A 17 -16.97 -17.74 -13.15
N SER A 18 -17.48 -18.74 -13.87
CA SER A 18 -18.53 -18.56 -14.89
C SER A 18 -19.86 -18.04 -14.36
N ASN A 19 -20.07 -18.12 -13.04
CA ASN A 19 -21.28 -17.61 -12.38
C ASN A 19 -21.20 -16.12 -12.05
N TYR A 20 -20.04 -15.49 -12.27
CA TYR A 20 -19.76 -14.10 -11.90
C TYR A 20 -19.25 -13.30 -13.10
N SER A 21 -19.69 -12.05 -13.22
CA SER A 21 -19.17 -11.11 -14.22
C SER A 21 -17.95 -10.32 -13.73
N HIS A 22 -17.67 -10.35 -12.43
CA HIS A 22 -16.59 -9.58 -11.79
C HIS A 22 -15.91 -10.42 -10.72
N ILE A 23 -14.58 -10.45 -10.74
CA ILE A 23 -13.74 -11.10 -9.73
C ILE A 23 -12.79 -10.03 -9.19
N LEU A 24 -12.97 -9.66 -7.93
CA LEU A 24 -12.24 -8.58 -7.27
C LEU A 24 -11.29 -9.13 -6.21
N ALA A 25 -10.09 -8.56 -6.11
CA ALA A 25 -9.19 -8.75 -4.98
C ALA A 25 -8.60 -7.40 -4.56
N PRO A 26 -8.26 -7.17 -3.28
CA PRO A 26 -7.50 -5.99 -2.91
C PRO A 26 -6.10 -6.04 -3.53
N ALA A 27 -5.53 -4.88 -3.89
CA ALA A 27 -4.20 -4.74 -4.51
C ALA A 27 -3.01 -5.00 -3.55
N THR A 28 -3.16 -5.98 -2.65
CA THR A 28 -2.11 -6.47 -1.76
C THR A 28 -1.16 -7.42 -2.49
N ALA A 29 -0.07 -7.82 -1.84
CA ALA A 29 0.83 -8.85 -2.37
C ALA A 29 0.07 -10.15 -2.72
N TYR A 30 -0.91 -10.51 -1.90
CA TYR A 30 -1.76 -11.67 -2.14
C TYR A 30 -2.66 -11.51 -3.37
N GLY A 31 -3.42 -10.42 -3.46
CA GLY A 31 -4.31 -10.17 -4.60
C GLY A 31 -3.54 -10.03 -5.93
N LYS A 32 -2.39 -9.36 -5.90
CA LYS A 32 -1.48 -9.22 -7.06
C LYS A 32 -0.84 -10.54 -7.49
N ASN A 33 -0.72 -11.51 -6.58
CA ASN A 33 -0.25 -12.86 -6.90
C ASN A 33 -1.32 -13.70 -7.61
N ILE A 34 -2.57 -13.66 -7.12
CA ILE A 34 -3.64 -14.55 -7.62
C ILE A 34 -4.39 -14.00 -8.85
N ALA A 35 -4.66 -12.69 -8.90
CA ALA A 35 -5.58 -12.13 -9.90
C ALA A 35 -5.07 -12.25 -11.36
N PRO A 36 -3.79 -11.98 -11.68
CA PRO A 36 -3.28 -12.15 -13.04
C PRO A 36 -3.35 -13.61 -13.51
N ARG A 37 -3.17 -14.56 -12.59
CA ARG A 37 -3.23 -16.00 -12.88
C ARG A 37 -4.65 -16.44 -13.23
N ILE A 38 -5.65 -15.96 -12.48
CA ILE A 38 -7.06 -16.19 -12.77
C ILE A 38 -7.45 -15.58 -14.13
N ALA A 39 -7.06 -14.33 -14.38
CA ALA A 39 -7.36 -13.64 -15.64
C ALA A 39 -6.80 -14.38 -16.86
N ALA A 40 -5.53 -14.81 -16.80
CA ALA A 40 -4.89 -15.55 -17.87
C ALA A 40 -5.57 -16.91 -18.16
N LYS A 41 -6.17 -17.54 -17.16
CA LYS A 41 -6.87 -18.82 -17.30
C LYS A 41 -8.27 -18.70 -17.87
N LEU A 42 -8.90 -17.55 -17.65
CA LEU A 42 -10.19 -17.18 -18.23
C LEU A 42 -10.05 -16.53 -19.62
N ASP A 43 -8.82 -16.31 -20.09
CA ASP A 43 -8.52 -15.58 -21.33
C ASP A 43 -9.12 -14.16 -21.35
N VAL A 44 -8.95 -13.43 -20.25
CA VAL A 44 -9.42 -12.03 -20.09
C VAL A 44 -8.29 -11.13 -19.60
N ALA A 45 -8.43 -9.82 -19.82
CA ALA A 45 -7.49 -8.85 -19.29
C ALA A 45 -7.60 -8.70 -17.76
N GLN A 46 -6.45 -8.56 -17.09
CA GLN A 46 -6.39 -8.18 -15.68
C GLN A 46 -6.34 -6.65 -15.56
N ILE A 47 -7.30 -6.05 -14.86
CA ILE A 47 -7.35 -4.61 -14.61
C ILE A 47 -6.74 -4.31 -13.24
N SER A 48 -5.54 -3.77 -13.21
CA SER A 48 -4.78 -3.60 -11.96
C SER A 48 -5.03 -2.28 -11.25
N GLU A 49 -5.17 -2.37 -9.92
CA GLU A 49 -5.17 -1.25 -8.98
C GLU A 49 -6.17 -0.13 -9.31
N ILE A 50 -7.42 -0.48 -9.61
CA ILE A 50 -8.45 0.53 -9.88
C ILE A 50 -8.62 1.46 -8.68
N THR A 51 -8.88 2.73 -8.96
CA THR A 51 -9.16 3.79 -7.99
C THR A 51 -10.57 4.33 -8.11
N ALA A 52 -11.27 4.05 -9.21
CA ALA A 52 -12.68 4.36 -9.36
C ALA A 52 -13.39 3.33 -10.25
N VAL A 53 -14.69 3.17 -9.99
CA VAL A 53 -15.62 2.40 -10.83
C VAL A 53 -16.53 3.42 -11.52
N VAL A 54 -16.38 3.59 -12.83
CA VAL A 54 -17.19 4.53 -13.62
C VAL A 54 -18.49 3.87 -14.08
N SER A 55 -18.41 2.59 -14.47
CA SER A 55 -19.55 1.75 -14.84
C SER A 55 -19.22 0.27 -14.59
N ALA A 56 -20.13 -0.64 -14.96
CA ALA A 56 -19.92 -2.09 -14.86
C ALA A 56 -18.79 -2.63 -15.77
N ASP A 57 -18.23 -1.83 -16.67
CA ASP A 57 -17.17 -2.24 -17.58
C ASP A 57 -16.05 -1.20 -17.72
N THR A 58 -16.18 -0.04 -17.06
CA THR A 58 -15.26 1.08 -17.15
C THR A 58 -14.72 1.47 -15.78
N PHE A 59 -13.39 1.58 -15.68
CA PHE A 59 -12.67 1.81 -14.44
C PHE A 59 -11.59 2.86 -14.62
N GLU A 60 -11.23 3.57 -13.56
CA GLU A 60 -10.05 4.43 -13.55
C GLU A 60 -8.92 3.75 -12.80
N ARG A 61 -7.69 3.89 -13.31
CA ARG A 61 -6.49 3.40 -12.65
C ARG A 61 -5.29 4.33 -12.86
N PRO A 62 -4.41 4.47 -11.86
CA PRO A 62 -3.18 5.23 -11.99
C PRO A 62 -2.17 4.50 -12.90
N ILE A 63 -1.49 5.27 -13.74
CA ILE A 63 -0.34 4.85 -14.55
C ILE A 63 0.81 5.83 -14.35
N TYR A 64 2.01 5.50 -14.86
CA TYR A 64 3.22 6.33 -14.70
C TYR A 64 3.48 6.77 -13.25
N ALA A 65 3.47 5.80 -12.31
CA ALA A 65 3.63 6.05 -10.89
C ALA A 65 2.58 7.05 -10.32
N GLY A 66 1.38 7.03 -10.87
CA GLY A 66 0.26 7.89 -10.48
C GLY A 66 0.23 9.24 -11.16
N ASN A 67 1.19 9.59 -12.02
CA ASN A 67 1.21 10.92 -12.68
C ASN A 67 0.13 11.09 -13.75
N ALA A 68 -0.50 10.00 -14.20
CA ALA A 68 -1.68 10.05 -15.04
C ALA A 68 -2.71 9.03 -14.57
N ILE A 69 -3.99 9.37 -14.73
CA ILE A 69 -5.12 8.47 -14.50
C ILE A 69 -5.63 8.03 -15.87
N ALA A 70 -5.70 6.71 -16.08
CA ALA A 70 -6.26 6.12 -17.28
C ALA A 70 -7.67 5.60 -17.00
N THR A 71 -8.63 6.02 -17.81
CA THR A 71 -9.96 5.41 -17.89
C THR A 71 -9.89 4.25 -18.86
N VAL A 72 -10.17 3.04 -18.40
CA VAL A 72 -10.10 1.80 -19.19
C VAL A 72 -11.47 1.14 -19.23
N GLN A 73 -11.94 0.78 -20.42
CA GLN A 73 -13.16 -0.01 -20.62
C GLN A 73 -12.79 -1.41 -21.10
N SER A 74 -13.35 -2.44 -20.47
CA SER A 74 -13.11 -3.85 -20.84
C SER A 74 -14.33 -4.44 -21.54
N SER A 75 -14.10 -4.99 -22.73
CA SER A 75 -15.08 -5.78 -23.48
C SER A 75 -15.15 -7.25 -23.03
N ASP A 76 -14.31 -7.66 -22.07
CA ASP A 76 -14.25 -9.05 -21.63
C ASP A 76 -15.52 -9.45 -20.85
N PRO A 77 -15.98 -10.71 -20.94
CA PRO A 77 -17.19 -11.16 -20.26
C PRO A 77 -17.03 -11.14 -18.72
N ILE A 78 -15.82 -11.41 -18.23
CA ILE A 78 -15.49 -11.42 -16.80
C ILE A 78 -14.39 -10.40 -16.53
N LYS A 79 -14.64 -9.46 -15.62
CA LYS A 79 -13.66 -8.45 -15.22
C LYS A 79 -12.87 -8.95 -14.02
N VAL A 80 -11.58 -9.25 -14.22
CA VAL A 80 -10.68 -9.63 -13.13
C VAL A 80 -9.87 -8.42 -12.69
N ILE A 81 -10.16 -7.92 -11.49
CA ILE A 81 -9.70 -6.60 -11.03
C ILE A 81 -8.96 -6.71 -9.70
N THR A 82 -7.87 -5.96 -9.57
CA THR A 82 -7.33 -5.62 -8.25
C THR A 82 -7.70 -4.20 -7.87
N VAL A 83 -8.17 -3.99 -6.64
CA VAL A 83 -8.70 -2.71 -6.16
C VAL A 83 -7.68 -2.04 -5.25
N ARG A 84 -7.34 -0.78 -5.53
CA ARG A 84 -6.51 0.01 -4.64
C ARG A 84 -7.33 0.46 -3.44
N ALA A 85 -7.17 -0.20 -2.30
CA ALA A 85 -7.99 0.03 -1.11
C ALA A 85 -7.98 1.50 -0.65
N THR A 86 -6.85 2.20 -0.76
CA THR A 86 -6.74 3.63 -0.38
C THR A 86 -7.55 4.58 -1.26
N GLY A 87 -8.08 4.12 -2.40
CA GLY A 87 -8.95 4.92 -3.27
C GLY A 87 -10.44 4.86 -2.88
N PHE A 88 -10.81 4.06 -1.88
CA PHE A 88 -12.20 3.85 -1.49
C PHE A 88 -12.34 3.95 0.03
N ASP A 89 -13.43 4.56 0.49
CA ASP A 89 -13.76 4.56 1.91
C ASP A 89 -14.21 3.16 2.36
N PRO A 90 -13.79 2.70 3.55
CA PRO A 90 -14.24 1.43 4.08
C PRO A 90 -15.75 1.50 4.38
N VAL A 91 -16.47 0.46 3.99
CA VAL A 91 -17.89 0.28 4.37
C VAL A 91 -18.00 -0.24 5.81
N ALA A 92 -19.18 -0.13 6.41
CA ALA A 92 -19.44 -0.71 7.72
C ALA A 92 -19.17 -2.23 7.73
N ALA A 93 -18.50 -2.72 8.77
CA ALA A 93 -18.19 -4.14 8.93
C ALA A 93 -19.43 -5.00 9.24
N GLU A 94 -20.52 -4.36 9.69
CA GLU A 94 -21.77 -4.99 10.09
C GLU A 94 -22.93 -4.52 9.20
N GLY A 95 -24.00 -5.31 9.13
CA GLY A 95 -25.22 -4.96 8.39
C GLY A 95 -25.47 -5.75 7.10
N GLY A 96 -24.64 -6.74 6.78
CA GLY A 96 -24.87 -7.68 5.67
C GLY A 96 -25.72 -8.89 6.06
N SER A 97 -26.50 -9.42 5.12
CA SER A 97 -27.32 -10.64 5.29
C SER A 97 -27.03 -11.71 4.23
N ALA A 98 -25.83 -11.71 3.67
CA ALA A 98 -25.44 -12.65 2.62
C ALA A 98 -25.42 -14.09 3.15
N ALA A 99 -25.90 -15.04 2.34
CA ALA A 99 -25.83 -16.45 2.67
C ALA A 99 -24.38 -16.95 2.63
N VAL A 100 -24.01 -17.82 3.57
CA VAL A 100 -22.71 -18.49 3.58
C VAL A 100 -22.85 -19.80 2.80
N GLU A 101 -22.21 -19.85 1.64
CA GLU A 101 -22.16 -21.06 0.81
C GLU A 101 -20.81 -21.75 0.93
N LYS A 102 -20.83 -23.08 1.03
CA LYS A 102 -19.62 -23.88 1.03
C LYS A 102 -19.23 -24.18 -0.42
N ILE A 103 -18.00 -23.81 -0.79
CA ILE A 103 -17.38 -24.16 -2.07
C ILE A 103 -16.34 -25.24 -1.79
N ASP A 104 -16.40 -26.33 -2.55
CA ASP A 104 -15.37 -27.37 -2.46
C ASP A 104 -14.05 -26.86 -3.06
N ALA A 105 -12.96 -27.08 -2.34
CA ALA A 105 -11.64 -26.71 -2.81
C ALA A 105 -11.24 -27.55 -4.01
N ALA A 106 -10.58 -26.94 -5.00
CA ALA A 106 -9.94 -27.71 -6.06
C ALA A 106 -8.83 -28.60 -5.50
N ALA A 107 -8.49 -29.65 -6.24
CA ALA A 107 -7.37 -30.53 -5.90
C ALA A 107 -6.06 -29.72 -5.79
N ASP A 108 -5.18 -30.13 -4.89
CA ASP A 108 -3.86 -29.52 -4.74
C ASP A 108 -3.07 -29.67 -6.05
N ALA A 109 -2.55 -28.54 -6.55
CA ALA A 109 -1.73 -28.52 -7.75
C ALA A 109 -0.36 -29.18 -7.53
N GLY A 110 0.11 -29.29 -6.28
CA GLY A 110 1.37 -29.94 -5.93
C GLY A 110 2.62 -29.27 -6.50
N LYS A 111 2.52 -28.00 -6.93
CA LYS A 111 3.62 -27.25 -7.56
C LYS A 111 4.48 -26.49 -6.57
N SER A 112 3.86 -26.01 -5.50
CA SER A 112 4.50 -25.24 -4.45
C SER A 112 3.97 -25.73 -3.10
N GLN A 113 4.80 -25.60 -2.06
CA GLN A 113 4.41 -25.95 -0.70
C GLN A 113 4.73 -24.77 0.20
N PHE A 114 3.78 -24.43 1.08
CA PHE A 114 4.03 -23.49 2.15
C PHE A 114 4.89 -24.17 3.22
N VAL A 115 6.09 -23.63 3.47
CA VAL A 115 7.03 -24.17 4.48
C VAL A 115 6.97 -23.35 5.77
N SER A 116 7.11 -22.03 5.65
CA SER A 116 7.07 -21.11 6.79
C SER A 116 6.72 -19.69 6.35
N ARG A 117 6.36 -18.86 7.33
CA ARG A 117 6.16 -17.42 7.16
C ARG A 117 6.81 -16.70 8.33
N GLU A 118 7.75 -15.82 8.04
CA GLU A 118 8.25 -14.87 9.03
C GLU A 118 7.32 -13.66 9.02
N VAL A 119 6.59 -13.48 10.12
CA VAL A 119 5.71 -12.32 10.30
C VAL A 119 6.41 -11.35 11.22
N THR A 120 6.79 -10.19 10.70
CA THR A 120 7.26 -9.07 11.52
C THR A 120 6.14 -8.66 12.47
N LYS A 121 6.36 -8.86 13.78
CA LYS A 121 5.43 -8.38 14.79
C LYS A 121 5.54 -6.85 14.82
N LEU A 122 4.44 -6.16 14.52
CA LEU A 122 4.36 -4.71 14.60
C LEU A 122 3.74 -4.35 15.96
N ASP A 123 4.48 -3.63 16.79
CA ASP A 123 3.96 -3.03 18.03
C ASP A 123 3.16 -1.74 17.73
N ARG A 124 3.16 -1.30 16.47
CA ARG A 124 2.55 -0.07 15.96
C ARG A 124 1.50 -0.38 14.89
N PRO A 125 0.59 0.57 14.58
CA PRO A 125 -0.40 0.38 13.53
C PRO A 125 0.23 -0.04 12.20
N GLU A 126 -0.49 -0.85 11.43
CA GLU A 126 -0.05 -1.27 10.10
C GLU A 126 -0.15 -0.08 9.12
N LEU A 127 0.92 0.13 8.33
CA LEU A 127 1.12 1.28 7.45
C LEU A 127 -0.06 1.61 6.52
N THR A 128 -0.70 0.61 5.91
CA THR A 128 -1.81 0.82 4.97
C THR A 128 -3.14 1.18 5.66
N SER A 129 -3.24 0.94 6.97
CA SER A 129 -4.43 1.25 7.79
C SER A 129 -4.27 2.47 8.70
N ALA A 130 -3.05 2.99 8.84
CA ALA A 130 -2.74 4.04 9.79
C ALA A 130 -3.29 5.41 9.36
N SER A 131 -3.94 6.11 10.29
CA SER A 131 -4.42 7.50 10.09
C SER A 131 -3.27 8.51 10.07
N ILE A 132 -2.16 8.22 10.75
CA ILE A 132 -0.97 9.06 10.81
C ILE A 132 0.25 8.20 10.51
N ILE A 133 1.15 8.70 9.67
CA ILE A 133 2.41 8.04 9.33
C ILE A 133 3.56 9.02 9.53
N VAL A 134 4.56 8.60 10.32
CA VAL A 134 5.84 9.29 10.44
C VAL A 134 6.86 8.50 9.63
N SER A 135 7.37 9.09 8.55
CA SER A 135 8.25 8.41 7.60
C SER A 135 9.66 8.99 7.58
N GLY A 136 10.66 8.11 7.68
CA GLY A 136 12.07 8.47 7.66
C GLY A 136 12.78 8.18 6.34
N GLY A 137 13.63 9.11 5.93
CA GLY A 137 14.49 8.97 4.77
C GLY A 137 15.96 8.73 5.09
N ARG A 138 16.79 8.69 4.03
CA ARG A 138 18.25 8.55 4.16
C ARG A 138 18.88 9.71 4.94
N GLY A 139 18.21 10.86 5.04
CA GLY A 139 18.68 12.02 5.81
C GLY A 139 18.94 11.71 7.29
N LEU A 140 18.37 10.65 7.85
CA LEU A 140 18.58 10.22 9.23
C LEU A 140 19.98 9.66 9.50
N GLY A 141 20.70 9.20 8.48
CA GLY A 141 22.10 8.76 8.59
C GLY A 141 22.33 7.36 9.17
N SER A 142 21.47 6.85 10.05
CA SER A 142 21.54 5.49 10.60
C SER A 142 20.17 4.96 11.07
N GLY A 143 20.07 3.64 11.25
CA GLY A 143 18.89 3.01 11.86
C GLY A 143 18.71 3.40 13.33
N GLU A 144 19.81 3.55 14.08
CA GLU A 144 19.75 4.04 15.47
C GLU A 144 19.16 5.45 15.54
N ASN A 145 19.58 6.35 14.63
CA ASN A 145 19.06 7.70 14.60
C ASN A 145 17.62 7.75 14.07
N TYR A 146 17.25 6.86 13.14
CA TYR A 146 15.85 6.67 12.73
C TYR A 146 14.96 6.39 13.95
N THR A 147 15.32 5.40 14.75
CA THR A 147 14.58 5.02 15.96
C THR A 147 14.54 6.17 16.95
N LYS A 148 15.70 6.74 17.30
CA LYS A 148 15.84 7.82 18.27
C LYS A 148 15.01 9.05 17.93
N VAL A 149 14.96 9.42 16.65
CA VAL A 149 14.30 10.66 16.19
C VAL A 149 12.82 10.45 15.93
N LEU A 150 12.42 9.32 15.33
CA LEU A 150 11.05 9.14 14.85
C LEU A 150 10.12 8.41 15.80
N GLU A 151 10.61 7.43 16.57
CA GLU A 151 9.74 6.65 17.46
C GLU A 151 9.02 7.49 18.51
N PRO A 152 9.69 8.43 19.23
CA PRO A 152 9.01 9.25 20.22
C PRO A 152 7.87 10.08 19.63
N LEU A 153 8.06 10.60 18.41
CA LEU A 153 7.01 11.35 17.70
C LEU A 153 5.88 10.41 17.27
N ALA A 154 6.22 9.25 16.70
CA ALA A 154 5.24 8.29 16.24
C ALA A 154 4.38 7.77 17.41
N ASP A 155 4.99 7.44 18.54
CA ASP A 155 4.28 6.96 19.73
C ASP A 155 3.33 8.03 20.27
N LYS A 156 3.79 9.29 20.34
CA LYS A 156 2.98 10.41 20.83
C LYS A 156 1.77 10.70 19.93
N LEU A 157 1.91 10.49 18.63
CA LEU A 157 0.85 10.65 17.64
C LEU A 157 0.04 9.37 17.40
N SER A 158 0.37 8.25 18.05
CA SER A 158 -0.18 6.92 17.72
C SER A 158 -0.07 6.59 16.22
N ALA A 159 1.06 6.97 15.62
CA ALA A 159 1.33 6.84 14.19
C ALA A 159 2.03 5.53 13.84
N ALA A 160 1.87 5.09 12.59
CA ALA A 160 2.73 4.08 12.01
C ALA A 160 4.08 4.68 11.58
N LEU A 161 5.10 3.83 11.52
CA LEU A 161 6.42 4.19 11.02
C LEU A 161 6.56 3.75 9.55
N GLY A 162 6.97 4.69 8.71
CA GLY A 162 7.25 4.44 7.29
C GLY A 162 8.69 4.78 6.92
N ALA A 163 9.12 4.39 5.72
CA ALA A 163 10.47 4.68 5.26
C ALA A 163 10.55 4.84 3.75
N SER A 164 11.52 5.64 3.32
CA SER A 164 11.91 5.66 1.91
C SER A 164 12.71 4.41 1.55
N ARG A 165 12.67 4.00 0.27
CA ARG A 165 13.55 2.94 -0.24
C ARG A 165 15.03 3.15 0.11
N ALA A 166 15.51 4.40 0.05
CA ALA A 166 16.90 4.71 0.35
C ALA A 166 17.31 4.43 1.81
N ALA A 167 16.36 4.47 2.76
CA ALA A 167 16.60 4.09 4.15
C ALA A 167 16.60 2.57 4.33
N VAL A 168 15.71 1.86 3.63
CA VAL A 168 15.66 0.39 3.61
C VAL A 168 16.92 -0.20 2.97
N ASP A 169 17.30 0.28 1.79
CA ASP A 169 18.50 -0.17 1.07
C ASP A 169 19.79 0.11 1.89
N ALA A 170 19.77 1.11 2.77
CA ALA A 170 20.86 1.43 3.69
C ALA A 170 20.82 0.62 5.02
N GLY A 171 19.84 -0.28 5.17
CA GLY A 171 19.70 -1.13 6.35
C GLY A 171 19.19 -0.42 7.61
N TYR A 172 18.53 0.74 7.48
CA TYR A 172 18.04 1.48 8.65
C TYR A 172 16.81 0.80 9.27
N VAL A 173 15.95 0.23 8.43
CA VAL A 173 14.66 -0.38 8.79
C VAL A 173 14.30 -1.48 7.77
N PRO A 174 13.43 -2.44 8.14
CA PRO A 174 13.02 -3.51 7.22
C PRO A 174 12.21 -2.99 6.02
N ASN A 175 12.16 -3.78 4.95
CA ASN A 175 11.40 -3.47 3.74
C ASN A 175 9.88 -3.31 4.00
N ASP A 176 9.37 -3.91 5.07
CA ASP A 176 7.99 -3.73 5.50
C ASP A 176 7.63 -2.26 5.77
N TYR A 177 8.61 -1.41 6.07
CA TYR A 177 8.35 0.00 6.34
C TYR A 177 8.31 0.84 5.05
N GLN A 178 8.70 0.26 3.91
CA GLN A 178 8.88 0.99 2.67
C GLN A 178 7.56 1.55 2.13
N VAL A 179 7.52 2.86 1.92
CA VAL A 179 6.44 3.57 1.22
C VAL A 179 6.90 3.93 -0.19
N GLY A 180 6.02 3.76 -1.18
CA GLY A 180 6.28 4.12 -2.57
C GLY A 180 5.79 3.08 -3.57
N GLN A 181 6.11 3.31 -4.84
CA GLN A 181 5.71 2.48 -5.99
C GLN A 181 6.07 1.00 -5.82
N THR A 182 7.23 0.70 -5.24
CA THR A 182 7.69 -0.68 -5.00
C THR A 182 7.48 -1.13 -3.56
N GLY A 183 6.83 -0.31 -2.73
CA GLY A 183 6.52 -0.60 -1.33
C GLY A 183 5.02 -0.56 -1.10
N LYS A 184 4.62 -0.09 0.08
CA LYS A 184 3.23 0.14 0.44
C LYS A 184 2.75 1.48 -0.12
N ILE A 185 1.50 1.48 -0.57
CA ILE A 185 0.78 2.68 -1.00
C ILE A 185 -0.17 3.03 0.15
N VAL A 186 -0.08 4.26 0.62
CA VAL A 186 -0.77 4.77 1.80
C VAL A 186 -1.44 6.10 1.48
N ALA A 187 -2.53 6.40 2.17
CA ALA A 187 -3.23 7.68 2.08
C ALA A 187 -3.75 8.11 3.47
N PRO A 188 -2.86 8.33 4.45
CA PRO A 188 -3.24 8.73 5.80
C PRO A 188 -3.86 10.13 5.84
N GLN A 189 -4.45 10.48 6.99
CA GLN A 189 -4.86 11.86 7.29
C GLN A 189 -3.65 12.78 7.44
N LEU A 190 -2.55 12.27 8.01
CA LEU A 190 -1.31 13.01 8.19
C LEU A 190 -0.10 12.15 7.81
N TYR A 191 0.74 12.66 6.92
CA TYR A 191 2.02 12.07 6.55
C TYR A 191 3.16 13.03 6.86
N ILE A 192 4.07 12.64 7.77
CA ILE A 192 5.24 13.43 8.15
C ILE A 192 6.49 12.81 7.49
N ALA A 193 7.05 13.48 6.48
CA ALA A 193 8.23 13.07 5.75
C ALA A 193 9.51 13.73 6.31
N VAL A 194 10.31 12.96 7.06
CA VAL A 194 11.52 13.43 7.73
C VAL A 194 12.77 12.97 6.97
N GLY A 195 13.54 13.91 6.43
CA GLY A 195 14.78 13.63 5.72
C GLY A 195 14.59 12.83 4.42
N ILE A 196 13.42 12.99 3.77
CA ILE A 196 13.04 12.36 2.50
C ILE A 196 13.13 13.40 1.39
N SER A 197 13.81 13.09 0.29
CA SER A 197 13.98 14.03 -0.83
C SER A 197 12.73 14.18 -1.71
N GLY A 198 11.84 13.18 -1.75
CA GLY A 198 10.62 13.21 -2.58
C GLY A 198 10.83 12.71 -4.01
N ALA A 199 11.63 11.65 -4.20
CA ALA A 199 11.71 10.97 -5.50
C ALA A 199 10.32 10.50 -5.95
N ILE A 200 10.05 10.54 -7.27
CA ILE A 200 8.73 10.20 -7.86
C ILE A 200 8.22 8.85 -7.36
N GLN A 201 9.10 7.86 -7.20
CA GLN A 201 8.75 6.53 -6.73
C GLN A 201 8.24 6.55 -5.28
N HIS A 202 8.75 7.44 -4.41
CA HIS A 202 8.23 7.62 -3.06
C HIS A 202 6.88 8.31 -3.09
N LEU A 203 6.77 9.41 -3.84
CA LEU A 203 5.53 10.21 -3.94
C LEU A 203 4.36 9.38 -4.45
N ALA A 204 4.60 8.47 -5.40
CA ALA A 204 3.59 7.53 -5.92
C ALA A 204 2.89 6.69 -4.84
N GLY A 205 3.50 6.52 -3.67
CA GLY A 205 2.94 5.77 -2.56
C GLY A 205 2.31 6.61 -1.46
N MET A 206 2.39 7.95 -1.49
CA MET A 206 1.90 8.80 -0.39
C MET A 206 1.31 10.15 -0.79
N LYS A 207 1.34 10.51 -2.07
CA LYS A 207 0.85 11.82 -2.55
C LYS A 207 -0.66 12.04 -2.33
N ASP A 208 -1.41 10.97 -2.12
CA ASP A 208 -2.86 11.04 -1.86
C ASP A 208 -3.17 11.18 -0.35
N SER A 209 -2.15 11.38 0.49
CA SER A 209 -2.32 11.74 1.91
C SER A 209 -3.05 13.09 2.03
N LYS A 210 -3.88 13.26 3.07
CA LYS A 210 -4.69 14.48 3.22
C LYS A 210 -3.85 15.70 3.61
N VAL A 211 -2.86 15.50 4.49
CA VAL A 211 -1.88 16.51 4.88
C VAL A 211 -0.48 15.92 4.84
N ILE A 212 0.42 16.57 4.11
CA ILE A 212 1.82 16.21 3.97
C ILE A 212 2.67 17.28 4.67
N VAL A 213 3.39 16.87 5.71
CA VAL A 213 4.38 17.70 6.39
C VAL A 213 5.77 17.21 6.00
N SER A 214 6.68 18.11 5.65
CA SER A 214 8.07 17.73 5.35
C SER A 214 9.07 18.49 6.21
N ILE A 215 10.04 17.76 6.76
CA ILE A 215 11.20 18.29 7.49
C ILE A 215 12.45 17.87 6.73
N ASN A 216 13.14 18.84 6.13
CA ASN A 216 14.33 18.58 5.34
C ASN A 216 15.35 19.72 5.47
N LYS A 217 16.65 19.41 5.43
CA LYS A 217 17.71 20.43 5.47
C LYS A 217 17.90 21.15 4.13
N ASP A 218 17.52 20.49 3.04
CA ASP A 218 17.68 20.99 1.68
C ASP A 218 16.39 21.70 1.23
N PRO A 219 16.36 23.05 1.13
CA PRO A 219 15.16 23.79 0.74
C PRO A 219 14.68 23.48 -0.69
N GLU A 220 15.55 22.93 -1.52
CA GLU A 220 15.24 22.58 -2.92
C GLU A 220 14.78 21.13 -3.07
N ALA A 221 14.56 20.41 -1.96
CA ALA A 221 14.13 19.02 -2.00
C ALA A 221 12.75 18.88 -2.72
N PRO A 222 12.63 18.01 -3.73
CA PRO A 222 11.38 17.81 -4.49
C PRO A 222 10.13 17.53 -3.64
N ILE A 223 10.28 16.95 -2.45
CA ILE A 223 9.18 16.70 -1.51
C ILE A 223 8.38 17.97 -1.17
N PHE A 224 9.01 19.15 -1.18
CA PHE A 224 8.34 20.42 -0.89
C PHE A 224 7.33 20.81 -1.98
N SER A 225 7.45 20.27 -3.19
CA SER A 225 6.45 20.52 -4.25
C SER A 225 5.09 19.88 -3.98
N VAL A 226 5.03 18.91 -3.05
CA VAL A 226 3.79 18.21 -2.66
C VAL A 226 3.47 18.35 -1.17
N ALA A 227 4.30 19.04 -0.39
CA ALA A 227 4.09 19.22 1.04
C ALA A 227 3.14 20.40 1.28
N ASP A 228 2.10 20.19 2.09
CA ASP A 228 1.23 21.27 2.58
C ASP A 228 1.97 22.16 3.58
N TYR A 229 2.85 21.55 4.39
CA TYR A 229 3.69 22.27 5.34
C TYR A 229 5.15 21.82 5.21
N GLY A 230 6.04 22.76 4.91
CA GLY A 230 7.47 22.52 4.81
C GLY A 230 8.26 23.24 5.90
N LEU A 231 9.17 22.52 6.56
CA LEU A 231 10.10 23.09 7.52
C LEU A 231 11.53 22.77 7.10
N VAL A 232 12.30 23.82 6.82
CA VAL A 232 13.70 23.70 6.41
C VAL A 232 14.60 23.79 7.63
N GLY A 233 15.38 22.74 7.90
CA GLY A 233 16.35 22.73 9.01
C GLY A 233 16.83 21.33 9.39
N ASP A 234 17.55 21.25 10.52
CA ASP A 234 18.06 19.99 11.02
C ASP A 234 16.93 19.16 11.68
N LEU A 235 16.68 17.98 11.12
CA LEU A 235 15.71 17.03 11.65
C LEU A 235 16.03 16.60 13.10
N ASN A 236 17.30 16.62 13.51
CA ASN A 236 17.71 16.20 14.86
C ASN A 236 17.35 17.25 15.92
N GLU A 237 17.05 18.48 15.52
CA GLU A 237 16.60 19.56 16.41
C GLU A 237 15.08 19.71 16.30
N LEU A 238 14.57 19.76 15.06
CA LEU A 238 13.19 20.10 14.77
C LEU A 238 12.21 18.99 15.15
N VAL A 239 12.56 17.72 14.94
CA VAL A 239 11.67 16.60 15.29
C VAL A 239 11.53 16.45 16.81
N PRO A 240 12.59 16.51 17.63
CA PRO A 240 12.44 16.55 19.08
C PRO A 240 11.66 17.77 19.58
N ALA A 241 11.86 18.96 18.99
CA ALA A 241 11.10 20.15 19.35
C ALA A 241 9.60 19.99 19.05
N LEU A 242 9.25 19.46 17.87
CA LEU A 242 7.88 19.11 17.52
C LEU A 242 7.29 18.09 18.50
N THR A 243 8.05 17.03 18.80
CA THR A 243 7.65 15.98 19.75
C THR A 243 7.36 16.57 21.12
N ALA A 244 8.14 17.52 21.61
CA ALA A 244 7.92 18.17 22.91
C ALA A 244 6.63 19.02 22.95
N SER A 245 6.22 19.57 21.79
CA SER A 245 5.09 20.49 21.68
C SER A 245 3.71 19.84 21.49
N VAL A 246 3.66 18.57 21.07
CA VAL A 246 2.42 17.82 20.85
C VAL A 246 2.00 17.00 22.05
#